data_AF-A0A4R0HEE7-F1
#
_entry.id   AF-A0A4R0HEE7-F1
#
_cell.length_a   1.000
_cell.length_b   1.000
_cell.length_c   1.000
_cell.angle_alpha   90.00
_cell.angle_beta   90.00
_cell.angle_gamma   90.00
#
_symmetry.space_group_name_H-M   'P 1'
#
loop_
_entity.id
_entity.type
_entity.pdbx_description
1 polymer ?
#
loop_
_entity_poly.entity_id
_entity_poly.type
_entity_poly.pdbx_seq_one_letter_code
_entity_poly.pdbx_strand_id
1 'polypeptide(L)'
;MDLQVKAWEVPLRVGAGAFVLNSGLAKLRADDAAAKQTHGFAAGAYPALRRLDARWFVAALSAGEIALGTALLVPMVPPALVGAGLTAFSGALLGLYLRTPGLRQEGSLRPTEQGIPIAKDVWLLAIGLAFVVDDVHDRMRRKT
;
A
#
# COMPACT_ATOMS: atom_id res chain seq x y z
N MET A 1 -23.94 -14.24 -8.70
CA MET A 1 -22.55 -13.75 -8.57
C MET A 1 -21.99 -14.42 -7.33
N ASP A 2 -21.02 -15.32 -7.47
CA ASP A 2 -20.35 -15.89 -6.29
C ASP A 2 -19.47 -14.81 -5.65
N LEU A 3 -19.80 -14.43 -4.41
CA LEU A 3 -18.94 -13.57 -3.62
C LEU A 3 -17.68 -14.35 -3.23
N GLN A 4 -16.54 -13.93 -3.76
CA GLN A 4 -15.22 -14.49 -3.40
C GLN A 4 -14.65 -13.85 -2.13
N VAL A 5 -15.49 -13.50 -1.15
CA VAL A 5 -15.06 -12.77 0.05
C VAL A 5 -15.57 -13.47 1.30
N LYS A 6 -14.66 -13.85 2.20
CA LYS A 6 -15.02 -14.38 3.51
C LYS A 6 -15.46 -13.24 4.44
N ALA A 7 -16.41 -13.51 5.34
CA ALA A 7 -16.97 -12.49 6.24
C ALA A 7 -15.90 -11.73 7.06
N TRP A 8 -14.83 -12.41 7.48
CA TRP A 8 -13.74 -11.81 8.25
C TRP A 8 -12.86 -10.86 7.42
N GLU A 9 -12.83 -11.02 6.09
CA GLU A 9 -12.05 -10.14 5.20
C GLU A 9 -12.70 -8.76 5.07
N VAL A 10 -14.03 -8.69 5.17
CA VAL A 10 -14.82 -7.48 4.93
C VAL A 10 -14.32 -6.28 5.76
N PRO A 11 -14.19 -6.35 7.10
CA PRO A 11 -13.69 -5.21 7.87
C PRO A 11 -12.27 -4.78 7.48
N LEU A 12 -11.40 -5.74 7.16
CA LEU A 12 -10.01 -5.46 6.76
C LEU A 12 -9.94 -4.81 5.38
N ARG A 13 -10.71 -5.33 4.43
CA ARG A 13 -10.88 -4.78 3.08
C ARG A 13 -11.47 -3.38 3.11
N VAL A 14 -12.51 -3.15 3.90
CA VAL A 14 -13.15 -1.84 4.02
C VAL A 14 -12.21 -0.83 4.67
N GLY A 15 -11.58 -1.19 5.79
CA GLY A 15 -10.66 -0.30 6.50
C GLY A 15 -9.45 0.10 5.64
N ALA A 16 -8.73 -0.88 5.10
CA ALA A 16 -7.57 -0.63 4.24
C ALA A 16 -7.99 0.06 2.93
N GLY A 17 -9.04 -0.44 2.28
CA GLY A 17 -9.51 0.04 0.99
C GLY A 17 -9.98 1.49 1.04
N ALA A 18 -10.76 1.87 2.05
CA ALA A 18 -11.23 3.24 2.21
C ALA A 18 -10.07 4.22 2.42
N PHE A 19 -9.07 3.86 3.25
CA PHE A 19 -7.92 4.72 3.51
C PHE A 19 -7.03 4.88 2.28
N VAL A 20 -6.71 3.78 1.60
CA VAL A 20 -5.88 3.79 0.37
C VAL A 20 -6.61 4.53 -0.76
N LEU A 21 -7.91 4.30 -0.94
CA LEU A 21 -8.71 5.01 -1.95
C LEU A 21 -8.74 6.52 -1.66
N ASN A 22 -9.01 6.91 -0.41
CA ASN A 22 -9.00 8.32 0.00
C ASN A 22 -7.63 8.98 -0.26
N SER A 23 -6.54 8.28 0.07
CA SER A 23 -5.16 8.71 -0.21
C SER A 23 -4.94 8.96 -1.71
N GLY A 24 -5.37 8.02 -2.56
CA GLY A 24 -5.26 8.16 -4.01
C GLY A 24 -6.10 9.33 -4.57
N LEU A 25 -7.35 9.46 -4.13
CA LEU A 25 -8.24 10.55 -4.54
C LEU A 25 -7.71 11.93 -4.12
N ALA A 26 -7.11 12.03 -2.92
CA ALA A 26 -6.49 13.27 -2.47
C ALA A 26 -5.32 13.69 -3.37
N LYS A 27 -4.54 12.73 -3.88
CA LYS A 27 -3.41 13.00 -4.78
C LYS A 27 -3.81 13.45 -6.19
N LEU A 28 -5.05 13.22 -6.63
CA LEU A 28 -5.54 13.77 -7.91
C LEU A 28 -5.55 15.30 -7.93
N ARG A 29 -5.64 15.92 -6.75
CA ARG A 29 -5.68 17.38 -6.57
C ARG A 29 -4.31 17.97 -6.24
N ALA A 30 -3.23 17.18 -6.32
CA ALA A 30 -1.89 17.65 -6.02
C ALA A 30 -1.46 18.72 -7.03
N ASP A 31 -1.05 19.87 -6.51
CA ASP A 31 -0.38 20.89 -7.31
C ASP A 31 1.09 20.53 -7.57
N ASP A 32 1.81 21.39 -8.26
CA ASP A 32 3.20 21.14 -8.65
C ASP A 32 4.14 21.03 -7.46
N ALA A 33 3.87 21.78 -6.40
CA ALA A 33 4.67 21.75 -5.19
C ALA A 33 4.46 20.42 -4.45
N ALA A 34 3.21 20.02 -4.26
CA ALA A 34 2.85 18.73 -3.67
C ALA A 34 3.37 17.55 -4.50
N ALA A 35 3.32 17.67 -5.83
CA ALA A 35 3.85 16.65 -6.74
C ALA A 35 5.38 16.50 -6.59
N LYS A 36 6.11 17.62 -6.60
CA LYS A 36 7.58 17.63 -6.39
C LYS A 36 7.96 17.13 -5.00
N GLN A 37 7.20 17.50 -3.96
CA GLN A 37 7.47 17.02 -2.61
C GLN A 37 7.28 15.51 -2.51
N THR A 38 6.15 14.99 -3.01
CA THR A 38 5.83 13.55 -2.98
C THR A 38 6.84 12.75 -3.81
N HIS A 39 7.16 13.21 -5.02
CA HIS A 39 8.17 12.60 -5.87
C HIS A 39 9.56 12.67 -5.26
N GLY A 40 9.97 13.82 -4.72
CA GLY A 40 11.27 14.00 -4.07
C GLY A 40 11.44 13.09 -2.87
N PHE A 41 10.38 12.92 -2.07
CA PHE A 41 10.37 11.97 -0.96
C PHE A 41 10.57 10.53 -1.43
N ALA A 42 9.80 10.09 -2.43
CA ALA A 42 9.92 8.74 -2.99
C ALA A 42 11.29 8.52 -3.66
N ALA A 43 11.78 9.50 -4.41
CA ALA A 43 13.06 9.45 -5.13
C ALA A 43 14.29 9.53 -4.20
N GLY A 44 14.11 10.04 -2.98
CA GLY A 44 15.10 9.97 -1.91
C GLY A 44 15.40 8.52 -1.52
N ALA A 45 14.37 7.69 -1.38
CA ALA A 45 14.51 6.26 -1.06
C ALA A 45 14.75 5.37 -2.29
N TYR A 46 14.17 5.73 -3.43
CA TYR A 46 14.26 4.96 -4.68
C TYR A 46 14.86 5.82 -5.79
N PRO A 47 16.21 5.85 -5.93
CA PRO A 47 16.91 6.70 -6.91
C PRO A 47 16.43 6.54 -8.36
N ALA A 48 15.93 5.36 -8.72
CA ALA A 48 15.38 5.07 -10.05
C ALA A 48 14.19 5.99 -10.41
N LEU A 49 13.43 6.48 -9.42
CA LEU A 49 12.27 7.35 -9.65
C LEU A 49 12.67 8.77 -10.07
N ARG A 50 13.92 9.20 -9.85
CA ARG A 50 14.40 10.55 -10.25
C ARG A 50 14.27 10.83 -11.75
N ARG A 51 14.21 9.77 -12.56
CA ARG A 51 14.08 9.87 -14.02
C ARG A 51 12.64 10.18 -14.47
N LEU A 52 11.67 9.99 -13.59
CA LEU A 52 10.27 10.28 -13.87
C LEU A 52 9.98 11.75 -13.56
N ASP A 53 9.13 12.35 -14.39
CA ASP A 53 8.54 13.64 -14.07
C ASP A 53 7.65 13.54 -12.82
N ALA A 54 7.69 14.57 -11.97
CA ALA A 54 7.01 14.54 -10.67
C ALA A 54 5.48 14.48 -10.80
N ARG A 55 4.89 15.19 -11.78
CA ARG A 55 3.44 15.14 -12.02
C ARG A 55 3.03 13.78 -12.52
N TRP A 56 3.77 13.22 -13.47
CA TRP A 56 3.52 11.88 -13.97
C TRP A 56 3.65 10.81 -12.89
N PHE A 57 4.67 10.90 -12.04
CA PHE A 57 4.84 9.99 -10.91
C PHE A 57 3.64 10.04 -9.95
N VAL A 58 3.22 11.24 -9.54
CA VAL A 58 2.09 11.38 -8.60
C VAL A 58 0.77 10.96 -9.23
N ALA A 59 0.55 11.25 -10.52
CA ALA A 59 -0.62 10.76 -11.25
C ALA A 59 -0.66 9.23 -11.30
N ALA A 60 0.47 8.58 -11.61
CA ALA A 60 0.57 7.13 -11.63
C ALA A 60 0.38 6.50 -10.23
N LEU A 61 0.99 7.10 -9.20
CA LEU A 61 0.81 6.68 -7.81
C LEU A 61 -0.65 6.80 -7.38
N SER A 62 -1.29 7.94 -7.67
CA SER A 62 -2.70 8.19 -7.39
C SER A 62 -3.61 7.17 -8.08
N ALA A 63 -3.38 6.90 -9.37
CA ALA A 63 -4.14 5.89 -10.10
C ALA A 63 -3.96 4.48 -9.51
N GLY A 64 -2.74 4.12 -9.09
CA GLY A 64 -2.45 2.85 -8.43
C GLY A 64 -3.14 2.71 -7.07
N GLU A 65 -3.12 3.75 -6.24
CA GLU A 65 -3.83 3.79 -4.96
C GLU A 65 -5.35 3.71 -5.16
N ILE A 66 -5.91 4.42 -6.13
CA ILE A 66 -7.34 4.33 -6.45
C ILE A 66 -7.70 2.91 -6.89
N ALA A 67 -6.93 2.34 -7.82
CA ALA A 67 -7.16 1.00 -8.31
C ALA A 67 -7.10 -0.04 -7.18
N LEU A 68 -6.07 0.01 -6.33
CA LEU A 68 -5.92 -0.90 -5.19
C LEU A 68 -7.01 -0.68 -4.14
N GLY A 69 -7.32 0.57 -3.80
CA GLY A 69 -8.37 0.93 -2.84
C GLY A 69 -9.75 0.47 -3.31
N THR A 70 -10.09 0.70 -4.58
CA THR A 70 -11.33 0.18 -5.17
C THR A 70 -11.35 -1.34 -5.22
N ALA A 71 -10.23 -1.99 -5.58
CA ALA A 71 -10.12 -3.45 -5.61
C ALA A 71 -10.34 -4.08 -4.23
N LEU A 72 -9.92 -3.42 -3.15
CA LEU A 72 -10.20 -3.84 -1.78
C LEU A 72 -11.69 -3.70 -1.45
N LEU A 73 -12.36 -2.64 -1.90
CA LEU A 73 -13.76 -2.36 -1.55
C LEU A 73 -14.77 -3.20 -2.33
N VAL A 74 -14.45 -3.62 -3.56
CA VAL A 74 -15.38 -4.41 -4.36
C VAL A 74 -15.21 -5.92 -4.11
N PRO A 75 -16.31 -6.69 -4.03
CA PRO A 75 -16.22 -8.13 -3.75
C PRO A 75 -15.78 -8.99 -4.94
N MET A 76 -15.61 -8.39 -6.12
CA MET A 76 -15.27 -9.10 -7.36
C MET A 76 -13.79 -9.45 -7.48
N VAL A 77 -12.93 -8.84 -6.66
CA VAL A 77 -11.48 -9.13 -6.70
C VAL A 77 -11.15 -10.26 -5.72
N PRO A 78 -10.50 -11.34 -6.19
CA PRO A 78 -10.10 -12.45 -5.33
C PRO A 78 -9.20 -11.99 -4.16
N PRO A 79 -9.35 -12.57 -2.95
CA PRO A 79 -8.56 -12.22 -1.77
C PRO A 79 -7.06 -12.32 -2.02
N ALA A 80 -6.61 -13.37 -2.71
CA ALA A 80 -5.21 -13.58 -3.03
C ALA A 80 -4.63 -12.46 -3.90
N LEU A 81 -5.38 -12.01 -4.90
CA LEU A 81 -4.93 -11.01 -5.86
C LEU A 81 -4.83 -9.64 -5.20
N VAL A 82 -5.88 -9.25 -4.45
CA VAL A 82 -5.87 -7.98 -3.73
C VAL A 82 -4.87 -7.99 -2.57
N GLY A 83 -4.70 -9.13 -1.91
CA GLY A 83 -3.69 -9.37 -0.89
C GLY A 83 -2.28 -9.17 -1.42
N ALA A 84 -1.95 -9.79 -2.57
CA ALA A 84 -0.65 -9.62 -3.22
C ALA A 84 -0.39 -8.16 -3.62
N GLY A 85 -1.40 -7.48 -4.18
CA GLY A 85 -1.31 -6.05 -4.50
C GLY A 85 -1.06 -5.18 -3.26
N LEU A 86 -1.79 -5.42 -2.18
CA LEU A 86 -1.63 -4.70 -0.91
C LEU A 86 -0.27 -4.99 -0.26
N THR A 87 0.21 -6.22 -0.30
CA THR A 87 1.56 -6.61 0.16
C THR A 87 2.64 -5.91 -0.63
N ALA A 88 2.54 -5.84 -1.97
CA ALA A 88 3.51 -5.14 -2.80
C ALA A 88 3.52 -3.62 -2.50
N PHE A 89 2.33 -3.01 -2.40
CA PHE A 89 2.16 -1.60 -2.09
C PHE A 89 2.74 -1.23 -0.72
N SER A 90 2.31 -1.94 0.33
CA SER A 90 2.80 -1.72 1.71
C SER A 90 4.28 -2.09 1.85
N GLY A 91 4.79 -3.08 1.12
CA GLY A 91 6.21 -3.39 1.05
C GLY A 91 7.03 -2.23 0.47
N ALA A 92 6.51 -1.53 -0.54
CA ALA A 92 7.15 -0.33 -1.07
C ALA A 92 7.16 0.82 -0.05
N LEU A 93 6.08 0.99 0.73
CA LEU A 93 6.00 1.99 1.81
C LEU A 93 6.93 1.67 2.98
N LEU A 94 7.01 0.42 3.42
CA LEU A 94 7.99 0.02 4.42
C LEU A 94 9.41 0.12 3.91
N GLY A 95 9.64 -0.14 2.62
CA GLY A 95 10.92 0.13 1.98
C GLY A 95 11.29 1.62 1.98
N LEU A 96 10.31 2.52 1.88
CA LEU A 96 10.48 3.97 2.04
C LEU A 96 10.87 4.29 3.49
N TYR A 97 10.15 3.75 4.47
CA TYR A 97 10.48 3.87 5.89
C TYR A 97 11.91 3.43 6.22
N LEU A 98 12.34 2.30 5.68
CA LEU A 98 13.67 1.74 5.94
C LEU A 98 14.79 2.55 5.28
N ARG A 99 14.56 3.14 4.11
CA ARG A 99 15.59 3.82 3.32
C ARG A 99 15.68 5.32 3.57
N THR A 100 14.64 5.94 4.11
CA THR A 100 14.64 7.39 4.35
C THR A 100 15.34 7.74 5.67
N PRO A 101 16.39 8.57 5.64
CA PRO A 101 17.04 9.08 6.86
C PRO A 101 16.07 9.88 7.73
N GLY A 102 16.21 9.79 9.05
CA GLY A 102 15.38 10.54 10.02
C GLY A 102 14.05 9.89 10.38
N LEU A 103 13.59 8.86 9.66
CA LEU A 103 12.38 8.11 10.04
C LEU A 103 12.63 7.03 11.08
N ARG A 104 13.90 6.63 11.28
CA ARG A 104 14.32 5.62 12.25
C ARG A 104 15.32 6.20 13.22
N GLN A 105 15.26 5.74 14.47
CA GLN A 105 16.30 6.00 15.45
C GLN A 105 17.63 5.42 14.94
N GLU A 106 18.73 6.12 15.18
CA GLU A 106 20.05 5.71 14.69
C GLU A 106 20.41 4.30 15.18
N GLY A 107 20.91 3.46 14.27
CA GLY A 107 21.24 2.06 14.57
C GLY A 107 20.04 1.15 14.89
N SER A 108 18.80 1.60 14.68
CA SER A 108 17.59 0.84 15.06
C SER A 108 16.54 0.73 13.93
N LEU A 109 15.61 -0.22 14.11
CA LEU A 109 14.37 -0.31 13.33
C LEU A 109 13.22 0.49 13.96
N ARG A 110 13.41 1.06 15.15
CA ARG A 110 12.39 1.83 15.86
C ARG A 110 12.11 3.15 15.14
N PRO A 111 10.83 3.53 14.99
CA PRO A 111 10.48 4.79 14.35
C PRO A 111 10.85 5.98 15.24
N THR A 112 11.17 7.10 14.60
CA THR A 112 11.09 8.42 15.23
C THR A 112 9.65 8.92 15.21
N GLU A 113 9.34 10.04 15.87
CA GLU A 113 8.02 10.69 15.79
C GLU A 113 7.59 10.96 14.33
N GLN A 114 8.54 11.40 13.49
CA GLN A 114 8.31 11.61 12.07
C GLN A 114 8.13 10.29 11.28
N GLY A 115 8.74 9.20 11.75
CA GLY A 115 8.64 7.87 11.14
C GLY A 115 7.35 7.12 11.46
N ILE A 116 6.69 7.43 12.58
CA ILE A 116 5.47 6.73 13.03
C ILE A 116 4.38 6.67 11.94
N PRO A 117 4.04 7.76 11.22
CA PRO A 117 3.00 7.73 10.21
C PRO A 117 3.23 6.70 9.10
N ILE A 118 4.49 6.46 8.72
CA ILE A 118 4.85 5.50 7.65
C ILE A 118 5.09 4.10 8.22
N ALA A 119 5.69 4.01 9.42
CA ALA A 119 5.92 2.73 10.08
C ALA A 119 4.60 1.98 10.36
N LYS A 120 3.50 2.71 10.60
CA LYS A 120 2.16 2.14 10.81
C LYS A 120 1.60 1.39 9.59
N ASP A 121 2.13 1.62 8.39
CA ASP A 121 1.75 0.87 7.18
C ASP A 121 2.13 -0.62 7.26
N VAL A 122 2.87 -1.04 8.29
CA VAL A 122 3.08 -2.45 8.62
C VAL A 122 1.77 -3.21 8.83
N TRP A 123 0.70 -2.54 9.26
CA TRP A 123 -0.62 -3.15 9.37
C TRP A 123 -1.20 -3.50 8.00
N LEU A 124 -1.00 -2.65 6.99
CA LEU A 124 -1.41 -2.94 5.61
C LEU A 124 -0.65 -4.13 5.04
N LEU A 125 0.65 -4.24 5.36
CA LEU A 125 1.44 -5.41 4.98
C LEU A 125 0.88 -6.69 5.61
N ALA A 126 0.59 -6.66 6.91
CA ALA A 126 0.01 -7.79 7.62
C ALA A 126 -1.35 -8.22 7.03
N ILE A 127 -2.22 -7.26 6.71
CA ILE A 127 -3.51 -7.53 6.06
C ILE A 127 -3.32 -8.19 4.69
N GLY A 128 -2.44 -7.64 3.84
CA GLY A 128 -2.18 -8.21 2.52
C GLY A 128 -1.63 -9.64 2.60
N LEU A 129 -0.68 -9.88 3.51
CA LEU A 129 -0.11 -11.20 3.74
C LEU A 129 -1.15 -12.18 4.29
N ALA A 130 -2.04 -11.75 5.19
CA ALA A 130 -3.10 -12.60 5.72
C ALA A 130 -4.01 -13.14 4.61
N PHE A 131 -4.40 -12.30 3.64
CA PHE A 131 -5.20 -12.75 2.49
C PHE A 131 -4.45 -13.75 1.60
N VAL A 132 -3.15 -13.52 1.36
CA VAL A 132 -2.33 -14.45 0.56
C VAL A 132 -2.16 -15.79 1.27
N VAL A 133 -1.86 -15.78 2.57
CA VAL A 133 -1.66 -16.99 3.38
C VAL A 133 -2.95 -17.80 3.49
N ASP A 134 -4.09 -17.15 3.73
CA ASP A 134 -5.40 -17.81 3.81
C ASP A 134 -5.78 -18.50 2.50
N ASP A 135 -5.55 -17.86 1.36
CA ASP A 135 -5.80 -18.49 0.06
C ASP A 135 -4.83 -19.65 -0.25
N VAL A 136 -3.55 -19.54 0.12
CA VAL A 136 -2.60 -20.66 0.00
C VAL A 136 -3.07 -21.83 0.88
N HIS A 137 -3.49 -21.54 2.10
CA HIS A 137 -4.00 -22.54 3.03
C HIS A 137 -5.24 -23.26 2.47
N ASP A 138 -6.22 -22.53 1.94
CA ASP A 138 -7.41 -23.09 1.30
C ASP A 138 -7.06 -23.97 0.10
N ARG A 139 -6.11 -23.55 -0.74
CA ARG A 139 -5.64 -24.33 -1.91
C ARG A 139 -4.96 -25.64 -1.49
N MET A 140 -4.19 -25.62 -0.41
CA MET A 140 -3.58 -26.83 0.14
C MET A 140 -4.63 -27.80 0.68
N ARG A 141 -5.64 -27.30 1.40
CA ARG A 141 -6.72 -28.15 1.94
C ARG A 141 -7.59 -28.80 0.87
N ARG A 142 -7.79 -28.18 -0.29
CA ARG A 142 -8.56 -28.78 -1.39
C ARG A 142 -7.83 -29.88 -2.15
N LYS A 143 -6.50 -29.96 -2.02
CA LYS A 143 -5.68 -30.99 -2.66
C LYS A 143 -5.55 -32.29 -1.84
N THR A 144 -5.93 -32.25 -0.58
CA THR A 144 -5.93 -33.39 0.35
C THR A 144 -7.33 -33.97 0.46
#